data_AF-A0A7J2S765-F1
#
_entry.id   AF-A0A7J2S765-F1
#
_cell.length_a   1.000
_cell.length_b   1.000
_cell.length_c   1.000
_cell.angle_alpha   90.00
_cell.angle_beta   90.00
_cell.angle_gamma   90.00
#
_symmetry.space_group_name_H-M   'P 1'
#
loop_
_entity.id
_entity.type
_entity.pdbx_description
1 polymer ?
#
loop_
_entity_poly.entity_id
_entity_poly.type
_entity_poly.pdbx_seq_one_letter_code
_entity_poly.pdbx_strand_id
1 'polypeptide(L)'
;MNKSESRRKYEWYRHHAWAGLGILSVFLAINYFISIPYLISLTFVLIISVYIVVSLILTYKYSASLSSEEIERTEAKADMEKELLKIEKKRIKAELKAKKKREKD
;
A
#
# COMPACT_ATOMS: atom_id res chain seq x y z
N MET A 1 6.30 -14.62 5.86
CA MET A 1 6.98 -13.93 4.74
C MET A 1 7.52 -12.60 5.28
N ASN A 2 8.75 -12.23 4.95
CA ASN A 2 9.41 -11.07 5.58
C ASN A 2 8.82 -9.74 5.05
N LYS A 3 8.58 -8.75 5.92
CA LYS A 3 7.78 -7.54 5.63
C LYS A 3 8.38 -6.64 4.55
N SER A 4 9.70 -6.44 4.62
CA SER A 4 10.43 -5.68 3.61
C SER A 4 10.34 -6.33 2.23
N GLU A 5 10.24 -7.66 2.17
CA GLU A 5 10.12 -8.39 0.92
C GLU A 5 8.73 -8.26 0.29
N SER A 6 7.65 -8.31 1.07
CA SER A 6 6.29 -8.12 0.55
C SER A 6 6.12 -6.72 -0.05
N ARG A 7 6.64 -5.69 0.63
CA ARG A 7 6.60 -4.31 0.14
C ARG A 7 7.47 -4.11 -1.10
N ARG A 8 8.68 -4.69 -1.11
CA ARG A 8 9.58 -4.67 -2.28
C ARG A 8 8.93 -5.36 -3.48
N LYS A 9 8.30 -6.52 -3.28
CA LYS A 9 7.59 -7.26 -4.32
C LYS A 9 6.41 -6.46 -4.86
N TYR A 10 5.58 -5.88 -3.98
CA TYR A 10 4.47 -5.02 -4.39
C TYR A 10 4.92 -3.84 -5.27
N GLU A 11 5.93 -3.08 -4.84
CA GLU A 11 6.46 -1.96 -5.61
C GLU A 11 7.00 -2.40 -6.98
N TRP A 12 7.68 -3.53 -7.02
CA TRP A 12 8.21 -4.10 -8.25
C TRP A 12 7.11 -4.48 -9.23
N TYR A 13 6.09 -5.23 -8.78
CA TYR A 13 4.96 -5.63 -9.63
C TYR A 13 4.11 -4.42 -10.07
N ARG A 14 3.92 -3.44 -9.19
CA ARG A 14 3.24 -2.18 -9.54
C ARG A 14 3.97 -1.43 -10.66
N HIS A 15 5.30 -1.33 -10.54
CA HIS A 15 6.12 -0.71 -11.58
C HIS A 15 6.06 -1.51 -12.89
N HIS A 16 6.08 -2.84 -12.83
CA HIS A 16 5.98 -3.71 -14.01
C HIS A 16 4.63 -3.60 -14.72
N ALA A 17 3.54 -3.47 -13.97
CA ALA A 17 2.21 -3.23 -14.52
C ALA A 17 2.13 -1.87 -15.25
N TRP A 18 2.67 -0.81 -14.64
CA TRP A 18 2.65 0.54 -15.23
C TRP A 18 3.60 0.67 -16.43
N ALA A 19 4.80 0.09 -16.34
CA ALA A 19 5.75 0.04 -17.44
C ALA A 19 5.21 -0.79 -18.62
N GLY A 20 4.55 -1.93 -18.34
CA GLY A 20 3.91 -2.75 -19.36
C GLY A 20 2.82 -1.99 -20.11
N LEU A 21 1.98 -1.25 -19.39
CA LEU A 21 0.97 -0.35 -19.99
C LEU A 21 1.60 0.73 -20.87
N GLY A 22 2.68 1.37 -20.40
CA GLY A 22 3.42 2.36 -21.18
C GLY A 22 4.01 1.78 -22.46
N ILE A 23 4.67 0.63 -22.38
CA ILE A 23 5.23 -0.08 -23.54
C ILE A 23 4.13 -0.48 -24.52
N LEU A 24 3.00 -1.01 -24.04
CA LEU A 24 1.87 -1.38 -24.88
C LEU A 24 1.31 -0.17 -25.63
N SER A 25 1.17 0.97 -24.94
CA SER A 25 0.68 2.22 -25.53
C SER A 25 1.62 2.72 -26.64
N VAL A 26 2.93 2.77 -26.37
CA VAL A 26 3.94 3.17 -27.36
C VAL A 26 3.98 2.20 -28.54
N PHE A 27 3.91 0.89 -28.29
CA PHE A 27 3.90 -0.13 -29.34
C PHE A 27 2.70 0.04 -30.28
N LEU A 28 1.50 0.23 -29.72
CA LEU A 28 0.30 0.48 -30.51
C LEU A 28 0.39 1.77 -31.32
N ALA A 29 0.95 2.83 -30.74
CA ALA A 29 1.19 4.08 -31.46
C ALA A 29 2.16 3.87 -32.63
N ILE A 30 3.28 3.18 -32.43
CA ILE A 30 4.24 2.87 -33.51
C ILE A 30 3.59 1.99 -34.57
N ASN A 31 2.80 0.98 -34.17
CA ASN A 31 2.09 0.10 -35.09
C ASN A 31 1.08 0.85 -35.97
N TYR A 32 0.51 1.95 -35.47
CA TYR A 32 -0.35 2.82 -36.25
C TYR A 32 0.43 3.55 -37.36
N PHE A 33 1.65 4.01 -37.09
CA PHE A 33 2.49 4.72 -38.07
C PHE A 33 3.23 3.77 -39.02
N ILE A 34 3.61 2.59 -38.55
CA ILE A 34 4.37 1.59 -39.29
C ILE A 34 3.51 0.34 -39.45
N SER A 35 3.18 0.00 -40.70
CA SER A 35 2.43 -1.23 -41.02
C SER A 35 3.27 -2.49 -40.77
N ILE A 36 3.32 -2.92 -39.51
CA ILE A 36 3.89 -4.21 -39.10
C ILE A 36 2.88 -5.31 -39.44
N PRO A 37 3.31 -6.48 -39.97
CA PRO A 37 2.42 -7.59 -40.26
C PRO A 37 1.51 -7.96 -39.07
N TYR A 38 0.21 -8.10 -39.36
CA TYR A 38 -0.84 -8.31 -38.35
C TYR A 38 -0.53 -9.44 -37.36
N LEU A 39 -0.06 -10.59 -37.85
CA LEU A 39 0.26 -11.76 -37.02
C LEU A 39 1.37 -11.47 -35.99
N ILE A 40 2.37 -10.67 -36.37
CA ILE A 40 3.49 -10.30 -35.50
C ILE A 40 2.99 -9.33 -34.43
N SER A 41 2.27 -8.27 -34.86
CA SER A 41 1.70 -7.27 -33.95
C SER A 41 0.76 -7.91 -32.92
N LEU A 42 -0.15 -8.78 -33.37
CA LEU A 42 -1.10 -9.47 -32.51
C LEU A 42 -0.40 -10.33 -31.45
N THR A 43 0.63 -11.09 -31.86
CA THR A 43 1.40 -11.94 -30.94
C THR A 43 2.07 -11.09 -29.84
N PHE A 44 2.69 -9.97 -30.21
CA PHE A 44 3.31 -9.05 -29.25
C PHE A 44 2.29 -8.45 -28.29
N VAL A 45 1.14 -7.99 -28.80
CA VAL A 45 0.07 -7.42 -27.96
C VAL A 45 -0.44 -8.46 -26.96
N LEU A 46 -0.66 -9.70 -27.38
CA LEU A 46 -1.11 -10.77 -26.49
C LEU A 46 -0.09 -11.08 -25.39
N ILE A 47 1.19 -11.20 -25.73
CA ILE A 47 2.26 -11.47 -24.76
C ILE A 47 2.34 -10.34 -23.72
N ILE A 48 2.35 -9.08 -24.18
CA ILE A 48 2.41 -7.91 -23.29
C ILE A 48 1.15 -7.83 -22.42
N SER A 49 -0.03 -8.10 -22.99
CA SER A 49 -1.29 -8.12 -22.26
C SER A 49 -1.29 -9.15 -21.13
N VAL A 50 -0.88 -10.39 -21.41
CA VAL A 50 -0.75 -11.46 -20.39
C VAL A 50 0.22 -11.04 -19.29
N TYR A 51 1.38 -10.47 -19.66
CA TYR A 51 2.36 -9.97 -18.70
C TYR A 51 1.79 -8.87 -17.78
N ILE A 52 1.04 -7.91 -18.34
CA ILE A 52 0.37 -6.86 -17.55
C ILE A 52 -0.65 -7.48 -16.59
N VAL A 53 -1.49 -8.41 -17.07
CA VAL A 53 -2.51 -9.07 -16.24
C VAL A 53 -1.86 -9.84 -15.09
N VAL A 54 -0.81 -10.62 -15.36
CA VAL A 54 -0.06 -11.33 -14.31
C VAL A 54 0.54 -10.34 -13.29
N SER A 55 1.12 -9.24 -13.77
CA SER A 55 1.68 -8.20 -12.91
C SER A 55 0.61 -7.59 -12.02
N LEU A 56 -0.57 -7.27 -12.57
CA LEU A 56 -1.71 -6.72 -11.81
C LEU A 56 -2.26 -7.71 -10.77
N ILE A 57 -2.41 -8.98 -11.12
CA ILE A 57 -2.84 -10.03 -10.18
C ILE A 57 -1.86 -10.10 -9.00
N LEU A 58 -0.56 -10.07 -9.28
CA LEU A 58 0.45 -10.08 -8.23
C LEU A 58 0.42 -8.78 -7.40
N THR A 59 0.31 -7.61 -8.04
CA THR A 59 0.14 -6.33 -7.34
C THR A 59 -1.06 -6.38 -6.38
N TYR A 60 -2.20 -6.91 -6.82
CA TYR A 60 -3.40 -7.02 -6.00
C TYR A 60 -3.22 -8.02 -4.85
N LYS A 61 -2.59 -9.17 -5.12
CA LYS A 61 -2.26 -10.18 -4.10
C LYS A 61 -1.37 -9.63 -2.99
N TYR A 62 -0.35 -8.85 -3.35
CA TYR A 62 0.54 -8.23 -2.37
C TYR A 62 -0.06 -6.96 -1.74
N SER A 63 -0.94 -6.25 -2.43
CA SER A 63 -1.68 -5.11 -1.87
C SER A 63 -2.61 -5.51 -0.73
N ALA A 64 -3.37 -6.60 -0.89
CA ALA A 64 -4.22 -7.15 0.17
C ALA A 64 -3.42 -7.55 1.42
N SER A 65 -2.19 -8.05 1.22
CA SER A 65 -1.29 -8.36 2.34
C SER A 65 -0.75 -7.11 3.06
N LEU A 66 -0.67 -5.98 2.36
CA LEU A 66 -0.25 -4.71 2.95
C LEU A 66 -1.42 -4.00 3.67
N SER A 67 -2.64 -4.09 3.16
CA SER A 67 -3.80 -3.40 3.74
C SER A 67 -4.25 -3.98 5.08
N SER A 68 -4.21 -5.32 5.23
CA SER A 68 -4.50 -5.97 6.52
C SER A 68 -3.52 -5.53 7.60
N GLU A 69 -2.26 -5.30 7.23
CA GLU A 69 -1.19 -4.87 8.13
C GLU A 69 -1.29 -3.38 8.49
N GLU A 70 -1.79 -2.55 7.57
CA GLU A 70 -2.00 -1.12 7.79
C GLU A 70 -3.15 -0.88 8.79
N ILE A 71 -4.19 -1.72 8.74
CA ILE A 71 -5.28 -1.74 9.70
C ILE A 71 -4.77 -2.12 11.09
N GLU A 72 -4.04 -3.23 11.25
CA GLU A 72 -3.46 -3.64 12.54
C GLU A 72 -2.53 -2.56 13.13
N ARG A 73 -1.71 -1.91 12.29
CA ARG A 73 -0.81 -0.84 12.75
C ARG A 73 -1.57 0.41 13.21
N THR A 74 -2.72 0.68 12.60
CA THR A 74 -3.56 1.83 12.94
C THR A 74 -4.33 1.57 14.24
N GLU A 75 -4.82 0.35 14.44
CA GLU A 75 -5.44 -0.10 15.68
C GLU A 75 -4.45 -0.09 16.85
N ALA A 76 -3.25 -0.63 16.67
CA ALA A 76 -2.21 -0.61 17.70
C ALA A 76 -1.80 0.81 18.12
N LYS A 77 -1.78 1.77 17.19
CA LYS A 77 -1.53 3.18 17.51
C LYS A 77 -2.69 3.81 18.28
N ALA A 78 -3.93 3.54 17.86
CA ALA A 78 -5.12 4.05 18.53
C ALA A 78 -5.22 3.53 19.97
N ASP A 79 -4.82 2.29 20.23
CA ASP A 79 -4.85 1.72 21.56
C ASP A 79 -3.74 2.25 22.47
N MET A 80 -2.52 2.46 21.95
CA MET A 80 -1.47 3.17 22.69
C MET A 80 -1.90 4.60 23.07
N GLU A 81 -2.52 5.34 22.14
CA GLU A 81 -2.97 6.71 22.40
C GLU A 81 -4.08 6.77 23.46
N LYS A 82 -5.03 5.82 23.43
CA LYS A 82 -6.04 5.66 24.50
C LYS A 82 -5.40 5.34 25.85
N GLU A 83 -4.33 4.56 25.87
CA GLU A 83 -3.64 4.21 27.11
C GLU A 83 -2.92 5.43 27.72
N LEU A 84 -2.22 6.21 26.89
CA LEU A 84 -1.59 7.47 27.28
C LEU A 84 -2.61 8.47 27.86
N LEU A 85 -3.76 8.63 27.20
CA LEU A 85 -4.84 9.50 27.68
C LEU A 85 -5.42 9.03 29.02
N LYS A 86 -5.49 7.71 29.26
CA LYS A 86 -5.93 7.17 30.57
C LYS A 86 -4.91 7.49 31.67
N ILE A 87 -3.62 7.37 31.38
CA ILE A 87 -2.54 7.68 32.34
C ILE A 87 -2.55 9.18 32.67
N GLU A 88 -2.70 10.03 31.66
CA GLU A 88 -2.73 11.47 31.82
C GLU A 88 -3.96 11.93 32.63
N LYS A 89 -5.15 11.39 32.33
CA LYS A 89 -6.37 11.63 33.14
C LYS A 89 -6.18 11.21 34.59
N LYS A 90 -5.51 10.08 34.86
CA LYS A 90 -5.20 9.62 36.22
C LYS A 90 -4.25 10.59 36.93
N ARG A 91 -3.21 11.08 36.26
CA ARG A 91 -2.28 12.10 36.79
C ARG A 91 -2.99 13.39 37.15
N ILE A 92 -3.76 13.96 36.23
CA ILE A 92 -4.51 15.21 36.46
C ILE A 92 -5.48 15.06 37.64
N LYS A 93 -6.18 13.93 37.73
CA LYS A 93 -7.10 13.65 38.85
C LYS A 93 -6.36 13.52 40.19
N ALA A 94 -5.15 12.97 40.20
CA ALA A 94 -4.31 12.89 41.40
C ALA A 94 -3.81 14.27 41.84
N GLU A 95 -3.34 15.09 40.91
CA GLU A 95 -2.87 16.46 41.18
C GLU A 95 -3.99 17.37 41.69
N LEU A 96 -5.19 17.30 41.09
CA LEU A 96 -6.35 18.06 41.56
C LEU A 96 -6.78 17.65 42.97
N LYS A 97 -6.73 16.35 43.30
CA LYS A 97 -7.00 15.87 44.66
C LYS A 97 -5.95 16.35 45.65
N ALA A 98 -4.68 16.37 45.26
CA ALA A 98 -3.59 16.85 46.10
C ALA A 98 -3.70 18.37 46.36
N LYS A 99 -4.02 19.17 45.34
CA LYS A 99 -4.25 20.62 45.48
C LYS A 99 -5.44 20.93 46.40
N LYS A 100 -6.58 20.26 46.20
CA LYS A 100 -7.77 20.42 47.06
C LYS A 100 -7.56 20.03 48.52
N LYS A 101 -6.61 19.12 48.79
CA LYS A 101 -6.26 18.74 50.17
C LYS A 101 -5.37 19.81 50.82
N ARG A 102 -4.45 20.43 50.06
CA ARG A 102 -3.59 21.52 50.54
C ARG A 102 -4.31 22.85 50.75
N GLU A 103 -5.42 23.11 50.07
CA GLU A 103 -6.26 24.32 50.28
C GLU A 103 -7.26 24.17 51.43
N LYS A 104 -7.40 22.97 52.01
CA LYS A 104 -8.31 22.68 53.13
C LYS A 104 -7.60 22.54 54.48
N ASP A 105 -6.27 22.54 54.48
CA ASP A 105 -5.41 22.62 55.66
C ASP A 105 -4.92 24.07 55.82
#